data_AF-A0A7W4EUU1-F1
#
_entry.id   AF-A0A7W4EUU1-F1
#
_cell.length_a   1.000
_cell.length_b   1.000
_cell.length_c   1.000
_cell.angle_alpha   90.00
_cell.angle_beta   90.00
_cell.angle_gamma   90.00
#
_symmetry.space_group_name_H-M   'P 1'
#
loop_
_entity.id
_entity.type
_entity.pdbx_description
1 polymer ?
#
loop_
_entity_poly.entity_id
_entity_poly.type
_entity_poly.pdbx_seq_one_letter_code
_entity_poly.pdbx_strand_id
1 'polypeptide(L)'
;MNAALFVLATFFLNSLTFYLSPVALLLLLGYSHTKRFTWLCHFWLGLTLALAPLGAFVAATGHFDLYTLLLAIGVLLWVGGFDIVYSLQDAEFDRAHHLFSIPVAIGVGGA
;
A
#
# COMPACT_ATOMS: atom_id res chain seq x y z
N MET A 1 -10.47 17.89 3.97
CA MET A 1 -11.91 17.52 3.92
C MET A 1 -12.09 16.01 3.82
N ASN A 2 -11.61 15.35 2.74
CA ASN A 2 -11.82 13.91 2.53
C ASN A 2 -11.29 13.01 3.67
N ALA A 3 -10.09 13.28 4.19
CA ALA A 3 -9.53 12.50 5.30
C ALA A 3 -10.37 12.58 6.58
N ALA A 4 -10.89 13.77 6.92
CA ALA A 4 -11.76 13.95 8.07
C ALA A 4 -13.10 13.22 7.90
N LEU A 5 -13.70 13.29 6.71
CA LEU A 5 -14.92 12.55 6.38
C LEU A 5 -14.70 11.04 6.43
N PHE A 6 -13.53 10.56 5.95
CA PHE A 6 -13.16 9.15 6.05
C PHE A 6 -13.10 8.68 7.51
N VAL A 7 -12.34 9.39 8.37
CA VAL A 7 -12.23 9.05 9.80
C VAL A 7 -13.61 9.10 10.48
N LEU A 8 -14.40 10.12 10.20
CA LEU A 8 -15.76 10.22 10.72
C LEU A 8 -16.64 9.05 10.25
N ALA A 9 -16.57 8.67 8.98
CA ALA A 9 -17.32 7.53 8.46
C ALA A 9 -16.92 6.22 9.15
N THR A 10 -15.64 6.01 9.42
CA THR A 10 -15.17 4.80 10.13
C THR A 10 -15.69 4.67 11.55
N PHE A 11 -16.00 5.79 12.22
CA PHE A 11 -16.62 5.80 13.54
C PHE A 11 -18.01 5.15 13.55
N PHE A 12 -18.76 5.30 12.46
CA PHE A 12 -20.11 4.72 12.33
C PHE A 12 -20.12 3.24 11.95
N LEU A 13 -18.96 2.65 11.60
CA LEU A 13 -18.85 1.24 11.23
C LEU A 13 -18.64 0.37 12.46
N ASN A 14 -17.49 0.52 13.13
CA ASN A 14 -17.18 -0.10 14.41
C ASN A 14 -15.90 0.50 15.00
N SER A 15 -15.66 0.25 16.30
CA SER A 15 -14.51 0.80 17.02
C SER A 15 -13.17 0.38 16.42
N LEU A 16 -13.04 -0.86 15.93
CA LEU A 16 -11.79 -1.37 15.36
C LEU A 16 -11.44 -0.61 14.06
N THR A 17 -12.39 -0.46 13.15
CA THR A 17 -12.21 0.30 11.90
C THR A 17 -11.88 1.76 12.18
N PHE A 18 -12.51 2.38 13.19
CA PHE A 18 -12.19 3.74 13.60
C PHE A 18 -10.73 3.89 14.05
N TYR A 19 -10.25 3.02 14.94
CA TYR A 19 -8.86 3.08 15.42
C TYR A 19 -7.83 2.74 14.34
N LEU A 20 -8.21 1.95 13.33
CA LEU A 20 -7.34 1.63 12.19
C LEU A 20 -7.34 2.71 11.10
N SER A 21 -8.35 3.60 11.08
CA SER A 21 -8.47 4.65 10.06
C SER A 21 -7.24 5.56 9.93
N PRO A 22 -6.52 5.96 11.00
CA PRO A 22 -5.31 6.77 10.87
C PRO A 22 -4.17 6.00 10.20
N VAL A 23 -4.07 4.68 10.46
CA VAL A 23 -3.06 3.81 9.84
C VAL A 23 -3.32 3.67 8.35
N ALA A 24 -4.59 3.46 7.96
CA ALA A 24 -4.98 3.39 6.55
C ALA A 24 -4.67 4.70 5.82
N LEU A 25 -4.98 5.86 6.44
CA LEU A 25 -4.65 7.16 5.87
C LEU A 25 -3.15 7.40 5.77
N LEU A 26 -2.36 7.00 6.77
CA LEU A 26 -0.90 7.18 6.74
C LEU A 26 -0.28 6.41 5.59
N LEU A 27 -0.71 5.16 5.36
CA LEU A 27 -0.21 4.35 4.26
C LEU A 27 -0.63 4.94 2.91
N LEU A 28 -1.91 5.32 2.76
CA LEU A 28 -2.44 5.92 1.54
C LEU A 28 -1.82 7.27 1.21
N LEU A 29 -1.60 8.15 2.18
CA LEU A 29 -0.98 9.45 1.92
C LEU A 29 0.53 9.34 1.78
N GLY A 30 1.14 8.35 2.45
CA GLY A 30 2.58 8.11 2.41
C GLY A 30 3.05 7.48 1.10
N TYR A 31 2.21 6.74 0.37
CA TYR A 31 2.67 5.92 -0.76
C TYR A 31 3.42 6.75 -1.81
N SER A 32 2.91 7.93 -2.18
CA SER A 32 3.50 8.77 -3.23
C SER A 32 4.90 9.29 -2.88
N HIS A 33 5.26 9.29 -1.61
CA HIS A 33 6.56 9.77 -1.14
C HIS A 33 7.60 8.66 -0.95
N THR A 34 7.19 7.40 -0.91
CA THR A 34 8.07 6.28 -0.54
C THR A 34 9.25 6.07 -1.47
N LYS A 35 9.08 6.34 -2.77
CA LYS A 35 10.16 6.34 -3.78
C LYS A 35 11.32 7.28 -3.44
N ARG A 36 11.14 8.27 -2.56
CA ARG A 36 12.22 9.20 -2.16
C ARG A 36 13.09 8.67 -1.03
N PHE A 37 12.70 7.59 -0.39
CA PHE A 37 13.34 7.09 0.83
C PHE A 37 13.76 5.63 0.74
N THR A 38 13.08 4.81 -0.07
CA THR A 38 13.34 3.36 -0.11
C THR A 38 12.97 2.74 -1.46
N TRP A 39 13.75 1.75 -1.88
CA TRP A 39 13.48 0.91 -3.04
C TRP A 39 12.34 -0.11 -2.76
N LEU A 40 11.95 -0.28 -1.50
CA LEU A 40 10.79 -1.09 -1.10
C LEU A 40 9.44 -0.37 -1.33
N CYS A 41 9.43 0.75 -2.06
CA CYS A 41 8.23 1.54 -2.37
C CYS A 41 7.11 0.69 -3.00
N HIS A 42 7.46 -0.31 -3.81
CA HIS A 42 6.50 -1.22 -4.46
C HIS A 42 5.68 -2.02 -3.43
N PHE A 43 6.31 -2.44 -2.33
CA PHE A 43 5.62 -3.13 -1.25
C PHE A 43 4.79 -2.18 -0.38
N TRP A 44 5.13 -0.90 -0.32
CA TRP A 44 4.28 0.10 0.32
C TRP A 44 2.98 0.32 -0.46
N LEU A 45 3.06 0.39 -1.79
CA LEU A 45 1.88 0.42 -2.65
C LEU A 45 1.05 -0.86 -2.47
N GLY A 46 1.71 -2.02 -2.51
CA GLY A 46 1.06 -3.31 -2.28
C GLY A 46 0.36 -3.41 -0.93
N LEU A 47 1.00 -2.94 0.15
CA LEU A 47 0.41 -2.87 1.48
C LEU A 47 -0.81 -1.94 1.52
N THR A 48 -0.72 -0.78 0.88
CA THR A 48 -1.82 0.18 0.81
C THR A 48 -3.04 -0.44 0.11
N LEU A 49 -2.84 -1.18 -0.98
CA LEU A 49 -3.93 -1.83 -1.69
C LEU A 49 -4.46 -3.07 -0.95
N ALA A 50 -3.59 -3.82 -0.27
CA ALA A 50 -3.97 -4.96 0.57
C ALA A 50 -4.91 -4.58 1.72
N LEU A 51 -4.86 -3.32 2.17
CA LEU A 51 -5.82 -2.80 3.15
C LEU A 51 -7.25 -2.68 2.62
N ALA A 52 -7.48 -2.67 1.29
CA ALA A 52 -8.83 -2.58 0.76
C ALA A 52 -9.69 -3.82 1.10
N PRO A 53 -9.29 -5.07 0.76
CA PRO A 53 -10.06 -6.25 1.17
C PRO A 53 -10.05 -6.47 2.69
N LEU A 54 -8.90 -6.23 3.35
CA LEU A 54 -8.79 -6.37 4.81
C LEU A 54 -9.68 -5.39 5.56
N GLY A 55 -9.63 -4.12 5.17
CA GLY A 55 -10.42 -3.04 5.74
C GLY A 55 -11.92 -3.22 5.47
N ALA A 56 -12.30 -3.70 4.28
CA ALA A 56 -13.69 -4.02 3.96
C ALA A 56 -14.24 -5.13 4.88
N PHE A 57 -13.47 -6.20 5.11
CA PHE A 57 -13.89 -7.26 6.03
C PHE A 57 -14.01 -6.74 7.46
N VAL A 58 -12.98 -6.07 7.97
CA VAL A 58 -12.97 -5.53 9.35
C VAL A 58 -14.08 -4.51 9.56
N ALA A 59 -14.39 -3.69 8.54
CA ALA A 59 -15.53 -2.77 8.55
C ALA A 59 -16.88 -3.48 8.70
N ALA A 60 -17.04 -4.64 8.05
CA ALA A 60 -18.27 -5.42 8.08
C ALA A 60 -18.41 -6.30 9.33
N THR A 61 -17.32 -6.85 9.87
CA THR A 61 -17.35 -7.88 10.92
C THR A 61 -16.85 -7.41 12.28
N GLY A 62 -16.05 -6.34 12.33
CA GLY A 62 -15.46 -5.84 13.57
C GLY A 62 -14.33 -6.70 14.15
N HIS A 63 -13.82 -7.68 13.39
CA HIS A 63 -12.67 -8.50 13.80
C HIS A 63 -11.77 -8.86 12.62
N PHE A 64 -10.61 -9.46 12.91
CA PHE A 64 -9.73 -10.06 11.91
C PHE A 64 -10.00 -11.55 11.76
N ASP A 65 -9.80 -12.08 10.56
CA ASP A 65 -9.80 -13.51 10.30
C ASP A 65 -8.56 -13.90 9.48
N LEU A 66 -8.18 -15.17 9.57
CA LEU A 66 -6.99 -15.69 8.92
C LEU A 66 -7.09 -15.65 7.39
N TYR A 67 -8.25 -15.94 6.82
CA TYR A 67 -8.43 -16.02 5.37
C TYR A 67 -8.31 -14.64 4.72
N THR A 68 -8.88 -13.60 5.33
CA THR A 68 -8.72 -12.24 4.82
C THR A 68 -7.30 -11.73 5.01
N LEU A 69 -6.61 -12.10 6.09
CA LEU A 69 -5.18 -11.79 6.24
C LEU A 69 -4.32 -12.46 5.16
N LEU A 70 -4.57 -13.74 4.86
CA LEU A 70 -3.89 -14.45 3.77
C LEU A 70 -4.19 -13.81 2.41
N LEU A 71 -5.44 -13.38 2.17
CA LEU A 71 -5.82 -12.64 0.97
C LEU A 71 -5.05 -11.31 0.88
N ALA A 72 -4.95 -10.57 1.98
CA ALA A 72 -4.21 -9.31 2.02
C ALA A 72 -2.72 -9.52 1.72
N ILE A 73 -2.10 -10.59 2.23
CA ILE A 73 -0.72 -10.96 1.89
C ILE A 73 -0.60 -11.29 0.40
N GLY A 74 -1.54 -12.05 -0.15
CA GLY A 74 -1.59 -12.36 -1.59
C GLY A 74 -1.67 -11.09 -2.44
N VAL A 75 -2.54 -10.15 -2.07
CA VAL A 75 -2.67 -8.85 -2.74
C VAL A 75 -1.40 -8.03 -2.61
N LEU A 76 -0.78 -7.98 -1.44
CA LEU A 76 0.48 -7.24 -1.23
C LEU A 76 1.58 -7.74 -2.16
N LEU A 77 1.77 -9.05 -2.23
CA LEU A 77 2.82 -9.67 -3.06
C LEU A 77 2.52 -9.53 -4.55
N TRP A 78 1.26 -9.72 -4.95
CA TRP A 78 0.84 -9.56 -6.33
C TRP A 78 0.99 -8.12 -6.81
N VAL A 79 0.54 -7.15 -6.00
CA VAL A 79 0.60 -5.73 -6.33
C VAL A 79 2.03 -5.23 -6.37
N GLY A 80 2.82 -5.56 -5.34
CA GLY A 80 4.24 -5.22 -5.31
C GLY A 80 4.98 -5.83 -6.50
N GLY A 81 4.70 -7.09 -6.84
CA GLY A 81 5.30 -7.77 -7.98
C GLY A 81 4.98 -7.11 -9.31
N PHE A 82 3.71 -6.81 -9.60
CA PHE A 82 3.37 -6.15 -10.87
C PHE A 82 3.91 -4.72 -10.92
N ASP A 83 3.91 -3.99 -9.80
CA ASP A 83 4.41 -2.61 -9.75
C ASP A 83 5.91 -2.53 -10.06
N ILE A 84 6.68 -3.55 -9.65
CA ILE A 84 8.09 -3.69 -10.04
C ILE A 84 8.21 -3.82 -11.56
N VAL A 85 7.43 -4.71 -12.19
CA VAL A 85 7.44 -4.91 -13.64
C VAL A 85 7.07 -3.63 -14.40
N TYR A 86 6.09 -2.86 -13.91
CA TYR A 86 5.76 -1.56 -14.50
C TYR A 86 6.89 -0.56 -14.34
N SER A 87 7.54 -0.52 -13.17
CA SER A 87 8.63 0.41 -12.90
C SER A 87 9.91 0.17 -13.73
N LEU A 88 10.02 -0.96 -14.43
CA LEU A 88 11.10 -1.19 -15.41
C LEU A 88 11.07 -0.12 -16.52
N GLN A 89 9.89 0.36 -16.89
CA GLN A 89 9.71 1.39 -17.92
C GLN A 89 10.14 2.77 -17.42
N ASP A 90 10.09 2.99 -16.11
CA ASP A 90 10.47 4.25 -15.46
C ASP A 90 11.94 4.27 -15.02
N ALA A 91 12.73 3.23 -15.29
CA ALA A 91 14.07 3.06 -14.73
C ALA A 91 15.04 4.20 -15.09
N GLU A 92 14.97 4.73 -16.32
CA GLU A 92 15.78 5.87 -16.74
C GLU A 92 15.36 7.16 -16.02
N PHE A 93 14.05 7.39 -15.91
CA PHE A 93 13.48 8.54 -15.22
C PHE A 93 13.82 8.51 -13.72
N ASP A 94 13.57 7.38 -13.06
CA ASP A 94 13.85 7.19 -11.64
C ASP A 94 15.35 7.40 -11.36
N ARG A 95 16.24 6.94 -12.26
CA ARG A 95 17.69 7.20 -12.15
C ARG A 95 18.04 8.68 -12.32
N ALA A 96 17.47 9.35 -13.32
CA ALA A 96 17.74 10.77 -13.59
C ALA A 96 17.27 11.69 -12.45
N HIS A 97 16.21 11.30 -11.75
CA HIS A 97 15.64 12.04 -10.62
C HIS A 97 16.08 11.54 -9.25
N HIS A 98 17.06 10.63 -9.18
CA HIS A 98 17.57 10.04 -7.93
C HIS A 98 16.47 9.43 -7.05
N LEU A 99 15.49 8.79 -7.68
CA LEU A 99 14.42 8.06 -7.00
C LEU A 99 14.87 6.62 -6.72
N PHE A 100 14.37 6.08 -5.62
CA PHE A 100 14.58 4.70 -5.22
C PHE A 100 13.47 3.82 -5.80
N SER A 101 13.86 2.81 -6.57
CA SER A 101 13.01 1.72 -7.06
C SER A 101 13.85 0.46 -7.24
N ILE A 102 13.21 -0.72 -7.27
CA ILE A 102 13.93 -1.99 -7.44
C ILE A 102 14.75 -2.01 -8.74
N PRO A 103 14.22 -1.60 -9.91
CA PRO A 103 15.00 -1.57 -11.15
C PRO A 103 16.24 -0.67 -11.09
N VAL A 104 16.19 0.43 -10.34
CA VAL A 104 17.34 1.32 -10.14
C VAL A 104 18.37 0.68 -9.20
N ALA A 105 17.90 -0.03 -8.16
CA ALA A 105 18.75 -0.63 -7.14
C ALA A 105 19.51 -1.89 -7.61
N ILE A 106 18.83 -2.81 -8.30
CA ILE A 106 19.40 -4.11 -8.71
C ILE A 106 19.54 -4.27 -10.23
N GLY A 107 19.11 -3.27 -11.01
CA GLY A 107 19.15 -3.27 -12.46
C GLY A 107 17.93 -3.93 -13.10
N VAL A 108 17.59 -3.49 -14.32
CA VAL A 108 16.42 -3.96 -15.09
C VAL A 108 16.43 -5.48 -15.35
N GLY A 109 17.61 -6.09 -15.51
CA GLY A 109 17.72 -7.53 -15.73
C GLY A 109 17.66 -8.38 -14.45
N GLY A 110 17.78 -7.77 -13.26
CA GLY A 110 17.70 -8.45 -11.96
C GLY A 110 16.38 -8.20 -11.21
N ALA A 111 15.58 -7.24 -11.68
CA ALA A 111 14.26 -6.87 -11.18
C ALA A 111 13.16 -7.72 -11.84
#